data_AF-A0A7S3X5R6-F1
#
_entry.id   AF-A0A7S3X5R6-F1
#
_cell.length_a   1.000
_cell.length_b   1.000
_cell.length_c   1.000
_cell.angle_alpha   90.00
_cell.angle_beta   90.00
_cell.angle_gamma   90.00
#
_symmetry.space_group_name_H-M   'P 1'
#
loop_
_entity.id
_entity.type
_entity.pdbx_description
1 polymer ?
#
loop_
_entity_poly.entity_id
_entity_poly.type
_entity_poly.pdbx_seq_one_letter_code
_entity_poly.pdbx_strand_id
1 'polypeptide(L)'
;AGMSSQPDLALSRTLLGALRQGNLGLLHALLALRTRGAALTAELDARLEAANQNTLLTYAAWHGQADAVRLLLESGASVGATTGRGSTALAIACQEGQLDCVRLLL
;
A
#
# COMPACT_ATOMS: atom_id res chain seq x y z
N ALA A 1 -14.90 -13.53 -24.97
CA ALA A 1 -14.99 -12.07 -25.18
C ALA A 1 -15.24 -11.43 -23.83
N GLY A 2 -14.39 -10.47 -23.43
CA GLY A 2 -14.38 -9.89 -22.09
C GLY A 2 -12.97 -9.72 -21.51
N MET A 3 -11.97 -9.49 -22.36
CA MET A 3 -10.66 -8.95 -21.97
C MET A 3 -10.82 -7.46 -21.66
N SER A 4 -11.65 -7.15 -20.66
CA SER A 4 -11.89 -5.80 -20.18
C SER A 4 -10.64 -5.36 -19.41
N SER A 5 -9.76 -4.67 -20.12
CA SER A 5 -8.78 -3.68 -19.65
C SER A 5 -8.78 -3.43 -18.14
N GLN A 6 -8.00 -4.23 -17.39
CA GLN A 6 -7.61 -3.91 -16.01
C GLN A 6 -6.08 -3.96 -15.88
N PRO A 7 -5.33 -3.11 -16.60
CA PRO A 7 -3.87 -3.09 -16.53
C PRO A 7 -3.31 -2.63 -15.16
N ASP A 8 -4.11 -1.96 -14.33
CA ASP A 8 -3.68 -1.41 -13.02
C ASP A 8 -3.81 -2.37 -11.82
N LEU A 9 -4.67 -3.41 -11.88
CA LEU A 9 -4.85 -4.33 -10.74
C LEU A 9 -3.74 -5.39 -10.60
N ALA A 10 -2.96 -5.63 -11.65
CA ALA A 10 -1.88 -6.62 -11.59
C ALA A 10 -0.73 -6.15 -10.68
N LEU A 11 -0.43 -4.85 -10.70
CA LEU A 11 0.67 -4.27 -9.94
C LEU A 11 0.36 -4.19 -8.45
N SER A 12 -0.80 -3.64 -8.10
CA SER A 12 -1.27 -3.59 -6.71
C SER A 12 -1.37 -4.99 -6.10
N ARG A 13 -1.76 -6.00 -6.88
CA ARG A 13 -1.71 -7.43 -6.49
C ARG A 13 -0.29 -7.95 -6.25
N THR A 14 0.68 -7.59 -7.10
CA THR A 14 2.07 -8.04 -6.94
C THR A 14 2.75 -7.36 -5.75
N LEU A 15 2.53 -6.05 -5.55
CA LEU A 15 2.98 -5.33 -4.36
C LEU A 15 2.35 -5.91 -3.09
N LEU A 16 1.04 -6.21 -3.10
CA LEU A 16 0.38 -6.89 -1.99
C LEU A 16 0.98 -8.27 -1.72
N GLY A 17 1.33 -9.02 -2.76
CA GLY A 17 2.05 -10.29 -2.64
C GLY A 17 3.40 -10.13 -1.94
N ALA A 18 4.14 -9.06 -2.25
CA ALA A 18 5.41 -8.72 -1.59
C ALA A 18 5.21 -8.41 -0.10
N LEU A 19 4.21 -7.60 0.24
CA LEU A 19 3.85 -7.24 1.62
C LEU A 19 3.41 -8.46 2.43
N ARG A 20 2.57 -9.32 1.85
CA ARG A 20 2.14 -10.59 2.48
C ARG A 20 3.30 -11.51 2.80
N GLN A 21 4.32 -11.51 1.95
CA GLN A 21 5.53 -12.32 2.12
C GLN A 21 6.57 -11.63 3.01
N GLY A 22 6.36 -10.38 3.41
CA GLY A 22 7.36 -9.56 4.12
C GLY A 22 8.62 -9.29 3.29
N ASN A 23 8.54 -9.43 1.96
CA ASN A 23 9.70 -9.31 1.08
C ASN A 23 9.90 -7.85 0.65
N LEU A 24 10.58 -7.10 1.52
CA LEU A 24 10.95 -5.70 1.29
C LEU A 24 11.82 -5.51 0.04
N GLY A 25 12.70 -6.47 -0.27
CA GLY A 25 13.56 -6.39 -1.46
C GLY A 25 12.75 -6.45 -2.75
N LEU A 26 11.77 -7.35 -2.82
CA LEU A 26 10.85 -7.44 -3.95
C LEU A 26 9.94 -6.20 -4.02
N LEU A 27 9.43 -5.73 -2.87
CA LEU A 27 8.65 -4.50 -2.79
C LEU A 27 9.44 -3.31 -3.37
N HIS A 28 10.67 -3.13 -2.91
CA HIS A 28 11.55 -2.05 -3.37
C HIS A 28 11.87 -2.19 -4.86
N ALA A 29 12.19 -3.40 -5.34
CA ALA A 29 12.48 -3.62 -6.75
C ALA A 29 11.27 -3.29 -7.65
N LEU A 30 10.05 -3.70 -7.25
CA LEU A 30 8.83 -3.37 -8.01
C LEU A 30 8.55 -1.87 -8.04
N LEU A 31 8.75 -1.17 -6.92
CA LEU A 31 8.60 0.29 -6.83
C LEU A 31 9.67 1.01 -7.67
N ALA A 32 10.91 0.51 -7.68
CA ALA A 32 12.03 1.07 -8.45
C ALA A 32 11.94 0.79 -9.95
N LEU A 33 11.33 -0.32 -10.36
CA LEU A 33 11.12 -0.70 -11.77
C LEU A 33 10.10 0.21 -12.47
N ARG A 34 9.23 0.90 -11.73
CA ARG A 34 8.24 1.84 -12.29
C ARG A 34 8.77 3.28 -12.27
N THR A 35 8.47 4.01 -13.35
CA THR A 35 8.79 5.43 -13.48
C THR A 35 8.07 6.25 -12.41
N ARG A 36 8.85 6.93 -11.55
CA ARG A 36 8.34 7.88 -10.55
C ARG A 36 7.46 8.94 -11.23
N GLY A 37 6.19 9.04 -10.82
CA GLY A 37 5.26 10.02 -11.35
C GLY A 37 3.86 9.89 -10.74
N ALA A 38 2.97 10.84 -11.04
CA ALA A 38 1.61 10.92 -10.48
C ALA A 38 0.75 9.65 -10.70
N ALA A 39 1.07 8.83 -11.71
CA ALA A 39 0.42 7.55 -11.94
C ALA A 39 0.73 6.52 -10.84
N LEU A 40 1.96 6.51 -10.31
CA LEU A 40 2.38 5.58 -9.26
C LEU A 40 1.59 5.83 -7.97
N THR A 41 1.36 7.09 -7.60
CA THR A 41 0.50 7.50 -6.47
C THR A 41 -0.89 6.87 -6.56
N ALA A 42 -1.54 6.95 -7.73
CA ALA A 42 -2.87 6.39 -7.93
C ALA A 42 -2.88 4.86 -7.83
N GLU A 43 -1.81 4.19 -8.30
CA GLU A 43 -1.63 2.74 -8.15
C GLU A 43 -1.41 2.32 -6.69
N LEU A 44 -0.68 3.12 -5.90
CA LEU A 44 -0.41 2.84 -4.48
C LEU A 44 -1.62 3.09 -3.58
N ASP A 45 -2.42 4.11 -3.92
CA ASP A 45 -3.67 4.45 -3.25
C ASP A 45 -4.85 3.62 -3.75
N ALA A 46 -4.64 2.79 -4.77
CA ALA A 46 -5.67 1.91 -5.30
C ALA A 46 -6.21 1.00 -4.19
N ARG A 47 -7.53 0.93 -4.11
CA ARG A 47 -8.22 0.00 -3.22
C ARG A 47 -7.98 -1.41 -3.72
N LEU A 48 -7.33 -2.22 -2.88
CA LEU A 48 -7.12 -3.63 -3.16
C LEU A 48 -8.47 -4.35 -3.07
N GLU A 49 -8.71 -5.31 -3.96
CA GLU A 49 -9.88 -6.20 -3.95
C GLU A 49 -9.88 -7.21 -2.76
N ALA A 50 -9.30 -6.84 -1.61
CA ALA A 50 -9.48 -7.57 -0.37
C ALA A 50 -10.87 -7.27 0.20
N ALA A 51 -11.42 -8.15 1.02
CA ALA A 51 -12.75 -8.00 1.65
C ALA A 51 -12.99 -6.64 2.37
N ASN A 52 -11.92 -5.90 2.67
CA ASN A 52 -11.95 -4.61 3.36
C ASN A 52 -11.60 -3.40 2.48
N GLN A 53 -11.32 -3.61 1.18
CA GLN A 53 -10.83 -2.58 0.26
C GLN A 53 -9.64 -1.79 0.83
N ASN A 54 -8.65 -2.49 1.36
CA ASN A 54 -7.46 -1.88 1.95
C ASN A 54 -6.57 -1.28 0.85
N THR A 55 -5.88 -0.18 1.13
CA THR A 55 -4.74 0.28 0.33
C THR A 55 -3.46 -0.42 0.77
N LEU A 56 -2.39 -0.35 -0.03
CA LEU A 56 -1.09 -0.92 0.36
C LEU A 56 -0.56 -0.32 1.68
N LEU A 57 -0.74 0.99 1.86
CA LEU A 57 -0.32 1.70 3.07
C LEU A 57 -1.09 1.21 4.31
N THR A 58 -2.41 1.04 4.17
CA THR A 58 -3.25 0.54 5.27
C THR A 58 -2.97 -0.92 5.62
N TYR A 59 -2.60 -1.74 4.62
CA TYR A 59 -2.20 -3.13 4.84
C TYR A 59 -0.89 -3.22 5.61
N ALA A 60 0.13 -2.45 5.20
CA ALA A 60 1.41 -2.38 5.88
C ALA A 60 1.25 -1.85 7.32
N ALA A 61 0.41 -0.82 7.51
CA ALA A 61 0.07 -0.28 8.82
C ALA A 61 -0.63 -1.30 9.73
N TRP A 62 -1.60 -2.07 9.19
CA TRP A 62 -2.31 -3.11 9.93
C TRP A 62 -1.37 -4.21 10.44
N HIS A 63 -0.40 -4.60 9.62
CA HIS A 63 0.58 -5.64 9.96
C HIS A 63 1.81 -5.13 10.72
N GLY A 64 1.89 -3.84 11.06
CA GLY A 64 3.07 -3.29 11.75
C GLY A 64 4.34 -3.26 10.90
N GLN A 65 4.23 -3.31 9.57
CA GLN A 65 5.37 -3.35 8.67
C GLN A 65 5.96 -1.94 8.45
N ALA A 66 6.64 -1.40 9.46
CA ALA A 66 7.17 -0.04 9.45
C ALA A 66 8.09 0.24 8.24
N ASP A 67 8.98 -0.69 7.88
CA ASP A 67 9.86 -0.53 6.71
C ASP A 67 9.08 -0.47 5.39
N ALA A 68 8.00 -1.23 5.29
CA ALA A 68 7.13 -1.20 4.12
C ALA A 68 6.33 0.11 4.05
N VAL A 69 5.83 0.60 5.19
CA VAL A 69 5.19 1.92 5.29
C VAL A 69 6.16 3.00 4.80
N ARG A 70 7.39 3.01 5.31
CA ARG A 70 8.43 3.95 4.86
C ARG A 70 8.66 3.89 3.35
N LEU A 71 8.84 2.69 2.79
CA LEU A 71 9.07 2.52 1.36
C LEU A 71 7.90 3.00 0.49
N LEU A 72 6.67 2.73 0.92
CA LEU A 72 5.47 3.19 0.22
C LEU A 72 5.37 4.71 0.24
N LEU A 73 5.68 5.36 1.38
CA LEU A 73 5.72 6.82 1.51
C LEU A 73 6.81 7.44 0.64
N GLU A 74 8.02 6.87 0.65
CA GLU A 74 9.14 7.30 -0.21
C GLU A 74 8.83 7.12 -1.71
N SER A 75 7.92 6.20 -2.03
CA SER A 75 7.42 5.98 -3.40
C SER A 75 6.24 6.87 -3.77
N GLY A 76 5.79 7.72 -2.84
CA GLY A 76 4.74 8.71 -3.06
C GLY A 76 3.35 8.31 -2.60
N ALA A 77 3.14 7.16 -1.95
CA ALA A 77 1.81 6.76 -1.46
C ALA A 77 1.18 7.86 -0.57
N SER A 78 -0.11 8.11 -0.74
CA SER A 78 -0.80 9.14 0.03
C SER A 78 -1.12 8.65 1.43
N VAL A 79 -0.62 9.37 2.44
CA VAL A 79 -1.00 9.17 3.85
C VAL A 79 -2.50 9.34 4.10
N GLY A 80 -3.16 10.14 3.26
CA GLY A 80 -4.60 10.41 3.32
C GLY A 80 -5.46 9.35 2.63
N ALA A 81 -4.86 8.35 1.98
CA ALA A 81 -5.61 7.31 1.31
C ALA A 81 -6.45 6.51 2.33
N THR A 82 -7.73 6.33 1.99
CA THR A 82 -8.68 5.64 2.86
C THR A 82 -9.07 4.29 2.29
N THR A 83 -9.30 3.34 3.19
CA THR A 83 -9.87 2.03 2.86
C THR A 83 -11.33 2.14 2.42
N GLY A 84 -11.89 0.99 2.00
CA GLY A 84 -13.33 0.70 1.87
C GLY A 84 -14.23 1.39 2.88
N ARG A 85 -13.78 1.36 4.13
CA ARG A 85 -14.52 1.79 5.31
C ARG A 85 -14.23 3.23 5.74
N GLY A 86 -13.44 3.97 4.95
CA GLY A 86 -13.05 5.35 5.28
C GLY A 86 -11.90 5.46 6.28
N SER A 87 -11.31 4.34 6.72
CA SER A 87 -10.16 4.37 7.65
C SER A 87 -8.86 4.70 6.92
N THR A 88 -8.03 5.58 7.50
CA THR A 88 -6.67 5.87 7.02
C THR A 88 -5.65 4.87 7.58
N ALA A 89 -4.45 4.85 7.00
CA ALA A 89 -3.36 4.02 7.51
C ALA A 89 -3.00 4.36 8.96
N LEU A 90 -3.03 5.65 9.33
CA LEU A 90 -2.77 6.10 10.70
C LEU A 90 -3.83 5.58 11.67
N ALA A 91 -5.11 5.67 11.31
CA ALA A 91 -6.20 5.16 12.15
C ALA A 91 -6.04 3.67 12.44
N ILE A 92 -5.65 2.89 11.43
CA ILE A 92 -5.41 1.46 11.57
C ILE A 92 -4.15 1.19 12.42
N ALA A 93 -3.06 1.90 12.19
CA ALA A 93 -1.84 1.76 12.99
C ALA A 93 -2.11 2.07 14.48
N CYS A 94 -2.90 3.10 14.78
CA CYS A 94 -3.32 3.43 16.14
C CYS A 94 -4.21 2.34 16.75
N GLN A 95 -5.18 1.83 15.98
CA GLN A 95 -6.09 0.77 16.43
C GLN A 95 -5.35 -0.52 16.78
N GLU A 96 -4.36 -0.89 15.98
CA GLU A 96 -3.56 -2.11 16.16
C GLU A 96 -2.35 -1.91 17.10
N GLY A 97 -2.13 -0.69 17.62
CA GLY A 97 -1.01 -0.39 18.52
C GLY A 97 0.37 -0.38 17.86
N GLN A 98 0.42 -0.18 16.54
CA GLN A 98 1.65 -0.23 15.74
C GLN A 98 2.43 1.09 15.84
N LEU A 99 3.10 1.29 16.98
CA LEU A 99 3.82 2.52 17.34
C LEU A 99 4.82 2.98 16.27
N ASP A 100 5.57 2.06 15.66
CA ASP A 100 6.55 2.41 14.63
C ASP A 100 5.88 2.90 13.34
N CYS A 101 4.77 2.28 12.94
CA CYS A 101 3.95 2.76 11.82
C CYS A 101 3.31 4.11 12.13
N VAL A 102 2.80 4.32 13.35
CA VAL A 102 2.24 5.61 13.79
C VAL A 102 3.29 6.71 13.70
N ARG A 103 4.52 6.44 14.15
CA ARG A 103 5.64 7.41 14.07
C ARG A 103 6.02 7.78 12.64
N LEU A 104 5.86 6.87 11.69
CA LEU A 104 6.14 7.13 10.28
C LEU A 104 5.00 7.85 9.53
N LEU A 105 3.78 7.77 10.07
CA LEU A 105 2.58 8.34 9.46
C LEU A 105 2.16 9.69 10.08
N LEU A 106 2.87 10.16 11.10
CA LEU A 106 2.76 11.49 11.74
C LEU A 106 3.70 12.49 11.07
#